data_AF-A0A641ARX8-F1
#
_entry.id   AF-A0A641ARX8-F1
#
_cell.length_a   1.000
_cell.length_b   1.000
_cell.length_c   1.000
_cell.angle_alpha   90.00
_cell.angle_beta   90.00
_cell.angle_gamma   90.00
#
_symmetry.space_group_name_H-M   'P 1'
#
loop_
_entity.id
_entity.type
_entity.pdbx_description
1 polymer ?
#
loop_
_entity_poly.entity_id
_entity_poly.type
_entity_poly.pdbx_seq_one_letter_code
_entity_poly.pdbx_strand_id
1 'polypeptide(L)'
;MDLRGLALLPLRVSVAATQATLGLGQLASPNGPILREGGYGTRLGQIISEGGLLDQIGRILADERGPIGLANTLADLTSDDRPIGKALARDGLLDRMADEDGPFVRLLEAGGPLDRALSEDGPLYRFLAPGGALDKLLAEEGALDRVLADGGALDKLLVQGGVLDRVLADGGVLERGLAEGGLVEQLLADDGMLERLLVPGGTLDQLVALGATLERLAPRLEALGDAIPGLNSAVGALSGAVEPLSSLAGRLPGGRRRSAVDASPVQPAELE
;
A
#
# COMPACT_ATOMS: atom_id res chain seq x y z
N MET A 1 10.87 8.08 9.03
CA MET A 1 9.40 8.01 8.87
C MET A 1 9.07 8.64 7.52
N ASP A 2 8.47 7.87 6.62
CA ASP A 2 8.23 8.30 5.25
C ASP A 2 7.06 9.32 5.20
N LEU A 3 7.39 10.61 5.11
CA LEU A 3 6.44 11.72 5.10
C LEU A 3 5.45 11.63 3.92
N ARG A 4 5.84 10.94 2.84
CA ARG A 4 4.96 10.65 1.69
C ARG A 4 3.87 9.65 2.03
N GLY A 5 4.16 8.68 2.90
CA GLY A 5 3.18 7.71 3.40
C GLY A 5 2.10 8.35 4.27
N LEU A 6 2.43 9.44 4.97
CA LEU A 6 1.50 10.18 5.84
C LEU A 6 0.59 11.14 5.06
N ALA A 7 1.08 11.75 3.97
CA ALA A 7 0.28 12.60 3.09
C ALA A 7 -0.79 11.81 2.30
N LEU A 8 -0.50 10.55 1.94
CA LEU A 8 -1.41 9.70 1.16
C LEU A 8 -2.28 8.77 2.01
N LEU A 9 -2.20 8.87 3.33
CA LEU A 9 -2.96 8.04 4.28
C LEU A 9 -4.48 8.07 4.00
N PRO A 10 -5.12 9.25 3.80
CA PRO A 10 -6.56 9.30 3.56
C PRO A 10 -6.96 8.58 2.26
N LEU A 11 -6.16 8.75 1.21
CA LEU A 11 -6.37 8.12 -0.10
C LEU A 11 -6.17 6.60 -0.03
N ARG A 12 -5.19 6.13 0.75
CA ARG A 12 -4.96 4.69 0.95
C ARG A 12 -6.09 4.04 1.74
N VAL A 13 -6.62 4.74 2.75
CA VAL A 13 -7.75 4.26 3.53
C VAL A 13 -9.00 4.16 2.66
N SER A 14 -9.29 5.15 1.82
CA SER A 14 -10.45 5.10 0.93
C SER A 14 -10.33 3.99 -0.12
N VAL A 15 -9.16 3.86 -0.77
CA VAL A 15 -8.90 2.78 -1.74
C VAL A 15 -9.01 1.40 -1.08
N ALA A 16 -8.44 1.22 0.11
CA ALA A 16 -8.54 -0.03 0.86
C ALA A 16 -9.99 -0.35 1.25
N ALA A 17 -10.76 0.64 1.69
CA ALA A 17 -12.17 0.47 2.01
C ALA A 17 -12.99 0.08 0.78
N THR A 18 -12.78 0.73 -0.37
CA THR A 18 -13.46 0.39 -1.62
C THR A 18 -13.07 -1.01 -2.12
N GLN A 19 -11.79 -1.37 -2.04
CA GLN A 19 -11.31 -2.72 -2.37
C GLN A 19 -11.91 -3.78 -1.45
N ALA A 20 -12.05 -3.49 -0.16
CA ALA A 20 -12.70 -4.38 0.79
C ALA A 20 -14.18 -4.58 0.46
N THR A 21 -14.93 -3.50 0.20
CA THR A 21 -16.35 -3.56 -0.16
C THR A 21 -16.58 -4.29 -1.48
N LEU A 22 -15.75 -4.02 -2.50
CA LEU A 22 -15.81 -4.73 -3.79
C LEU A 22 -15.45 -6.21 -3.64
N GLY A 23 -14.43 -6.52 -2.83
CA GLY A 23 -14.07 -7.90 -2.51
C GLY A 23 -15.21 -8.64 -1.84
N LEU A 24 -15.85 -8.04 -0.83
CA LEU A 24 -17.02 -8.61 -0.16
C LEU A 24 -18.21 -8.79 -1.13
N GLY A 25 -18.47 -7.80 -1.98
CA GLY A 25 -19.50 -7.87 -3.02
C GLY A 25 -19.24 -8.98 -4.04
N GLN A 26 -17.99 -9.20 -4.44
CA GLN A 26 -17.61 -10.32 -5.31
C GLN A 26 -17.80 -11.66 -4.61
N LEU A 27 -17.46 -11.77 -3.32
CA LEU A 27 -17.67 -12.99 -2.53
C LEU A 27 -19.15 -13.38 -2.47
N ALA A 28 -20.02 -12.40 -2.21
CA ALA A 28 -21.46 -12.57 -2.04
C ALA A 28 -22.27 -12.34 -3.32
N SER A 29 -21.63 -12.18 -4.48
CA SER A 29 -22.35 -12.06 -5.76
C SER A 29 -23.01 -13.39 -6.14
N PRO A 30 -24.03 -13.41 -7.02
CA PRO A 30 -24.68 -14.64 -7.47
C PRO A 30 -23.72 -15.65 -8.12
N ASN A 31 -22.64 -15.16 -8.76
CA ASN A 31 -21.56 -15.98 -9.32
C ASN A 31 -20.34 -16.06 -8.40
N GLY A 32 -20.43 -15.47 -7.22
CA GLY A 32 -19.38 -15.36 -6.23
C GLY A 32 -19.12 -16.69 -5.53
N PRO A 33 -17.92 -16.88 -4.95
CA PRO A 33 -17.55 -18.11 -4.28
C PRO A 33 -18.50 -18.54 -3.16
N ILE A 34 -19.23 -17.61 -2.52
CA ILE A 34 -20.19 -17.95 -1.46
C ILE A 34 -21.53 -18.42 -2.05
N LEU A 35 -22.16 -17.64 -2.92
CA LEU A 35 -23.54 -17.89 -3.35
C LEU A 35 -23.68 -18.69 -4.65
N ARG A 36 -22.61 -18.88 -5.42
CA ARG A 36 -22.66 -19.70 -6.64
C ARG A 36 -23.11 -21.12 -6.32
N GLU A 37 -23.71 -21.79 -7.30
CA GLU A 37 -24.05 -23.20 -7.22
C GLU A 37 -22.76 -24.05 -7.00
N GLY A 38 -22.70 -24.80 -5.90
CA GLY A 38 -21.50 -25.53 -5.48
C GLY A 38 -20.43 -24.68 -4.75
N GLY A 39 -20.75 -23.42 -4.42
CA GLY A 39 -19.97 -22.49 -3.62
C GLY A 39 -19.98 -22.78 -2.12
N TYR A 40 -19.34 -21.92 -1.32
CA TYR A 40 -19.21 -22.09 0.13
C TYR A 40 -20.54 -22.07 0.87
N GLY A 41 -21.49 -21.22 0.46
CA GLY A 41 -22.83 -21.16 1.04
C GLY A 41 -23.62 -22.45 0.80
N THR A 42 -23.52 -23.02 -0.40
CA THR A 42 -24.15 -24.31 -0.72
C THR A 42 -23.52 -25.46 0.07
N ARG A 43 -22.19 -25.46 0.23
CA ARG A 43 -21.47 -26.47 1.04
C ARG A 43 -21.78 -26.36 2.53
N LEU A 44 -21.84 -25.14 3.07
CA LEU A 44 -22.27 -24.91 4.45
C LEU A 44 -23.72 -25.35 4.65
N GLY A 45 -24.60 -25.06 3.68
CA GLY A 45 -25.96 -25.58 3.64
C GLY A 45 -26.00 -27.10 3.70
N GLN A 46 -25.13 -27.81 2.95
CA GLN A 46 -25.02 -29.28 2.98
C GLN A 46 -24.45 -29.83 4.29
N ILE A 47 -23.62 -29.07 4.99
CA ILE A 47 -23.06 -29.47 6.30
C ILE A 47 -24.13 -29.37 7.39
N ILE A 48 -24.97 -28.32 7.35
CA ILE A 48 -25.92 -27.96 8.42
C ILE A 48 -27.35 -28.46 8.11
N SER A 49 -27.64 -28.86 6.88
CA SER A 49 -28.95 -29.40 6.49
C SER A 49 -29.32 -30.66 7.25
N GLU A 50 -30.63 -30.91 7.37
CA GLU A 50 -31.19 -32.16 7.85
C GLU A 50 -30.76 -33.30 6.90
N GLY A 51 -30.01 -34.29 7.39
CA GLY A 51 -29.31 -35.27 6.55
C GLY A 51 -27.86 -34.91 6.12
N GLY A 52 -27.36 -33.75 6.53
CA GLY A 52 -26.01 -33.25 6.24
C GLY A 52 -24.92 -33.86 7.13
N LEU A 53 -23.69 -33.35 6.97
CA LEU A 53 -22.52 -33.83 7.71
C LEU A 53 -22.70 -33.73 9.25
N LEU A 54 -23.29 -32.64 9.75
CA LEU A 54 -23.51 -32.46 11.19
C LEU A 54 -24.56 -33.42 11.76
N ASP A 55 -25.62 -33.67 11.00
CA ASP A 55 -26.65 -34.64 11.38
C ASP A 55 -26.11 -36.08 11.29
N GLN A 56 -25.24 -36.37 10.32
CA GLN A 56 -24.52 -37.62 10.22
C GLN A 56 -23.56 -37.82 11.39
N ILE A 57 -22.78 -36.80 11.77
CA ILE A 57 -21.91 -36.83 12.95
C ILE A 57 -22.74 -37.00 14.22
N GLY A 58 -23.84 -36.26 14.36
CA GLY A 58 -24.76 -36.37 15.49
C GLY A 58 -25.36 -37.77 15.63
N ARG A 59 -25.78 -38.38 14.52
CA ARG A 59 -26.28 -39.77 14.47
C ARG A 59 -25.20 -40.79 14.82
N ILE A 60 -23.96 -40.58 14.37
CA ILE A 60 -22.83 -41.42 14.75
C ILE A 60 -22.57 -41.29 16.24
N LEU A 61 -22.50 -40.08 16.81
CA LEU A 61 -22.29 -39.89 18.26
C LEU A 61 -23.43 -40.45 19.12
N ALA A 62 -24.67 -40.50 18.60
CA ALA A 62 -25.83 -41.04 19.29
C ALA A 62 -25.90 -42.58 19.29
N ASP A 63 -25.10 -43.25 18.46
CA ASP A 63 -25.01 -44.72 18.38
C ASP A 63 -23.91 -45.25 19.32
N GLU A 64 -24.13 -46.39 19.98
CA GLU A 64 -23.14 -47.04 20.86
C GLU A 64 -21.88 -47.48 20.11
N ARG A 65 -21.97 -47.61 18.78
CA ARG A 65 -20.84 -47.88 17.87
C ARG A 65 -20.24 -46.61 17.24
N GLY A 66 -20.75 -45.45 17.64
CA GLY A 66 -20.33 -44.12 17.20
C GLY A 66 -18.82 -43.84 17.19
N PRO A 67 -18.07 -44.21 18.24
CA PRO A 67 -16.63 -43.95 18.29
C PRO A 67 -15.86 -44.61 17.13
N ILE A 68 -16.30 -45.80 16.70
CA ILE A 68 -15.70 -46.54 15.58
C ILE A 68 -16.07 -45.88 14.24
N GLY A 69 -17.32 -45.41 14.11
CA GLY A 69 -17.76 -44.64 12.94
C GLY A 69 -17.00 -43.33 12.76
N LEU A 70 -16.75 -42.60 13.86
CA LEU A 70 -15.91 -41.41 13.86
C LEU A 70 -14.46 -41.73 13.51
N ALA A 71 -13.90 -42.79 14.09
CA ALA A 71 -12.53 -43.23 13.78
C ALA A 71 -12.37 -43.55 12.30
N ASN A 72 -13.34 -44.24 11.69
CA ASN A 72 -13.32 -44.55 10.25
C ASN A 72 -13.48 -43.29 9.38
N THR A 73 -14.35 -42.35 9.80
CA THR A 73 -14.53 -41.08 9.08
C THR A 73 -13.26 -40.22 9.16
N LEU A 74 -12.62 -40.19 10.32
CA LEU A 74 -11.36 -39.50 10.52
C LEU A 74 -10.25 -40.15 9.68
N ALA A 75 -10.18 -41.49 9.68
CA ALA A 75 -9.22 -42.26 8.88
C ALA A 75 -9.40 -42.04 7.37
N ASP A 76 -10.66 -41.97 6.89
CA ASP A 76 -10.94 -41.63 5.49
C ASP A 76 -10.52 -40.18 5.18
N LEU A 77 -10.81 -39.21 6.06
CA LEU A 77 -10.40 -37.81 5.87
C LEU A 77 -8.88 -37.62 5.86
N THR A 78 -8.16 -38.32 6.73
CA THR A 78 -6.70 -38.26 6.83
C THR A 78 -5.99 -39.21 5.87
N SER A 79 -6.71 -39.94 5.01
CA SER A 79 -6.10 -40.83 4.02
C SER A 79 -5.26 -40.05 3.00
N ASP A 80 -4.15 -40.64 2.57
CA ASP A 80 -3.12 -40.00 1.74
C ASP A 80 -3.63 -39.48 0.38
N ASP A 81 -4.76 -40.00 -0.11
CA ASP A 81 -5.38 -39.57 -1.37
C ASP A 81 -6.25 -38.31 -1.23
N ARG A 82 -6.66 -37.97 0.00
CA ARG A 82 -7.54 -36.84 0.30
C ARG A 82 -6.75 -35.56 0.58
N PRO A 83 -7.36 -34.37 0.41
CA PRO A 83 -6.67 -33.10 0.62
C PRO A 83 -6.05 -32.94 2.02
N ILE A 84 -6.76 -33.41 3.06
CA ILE A 84 -6.29 -33.35 4.45
C ILE A 84 -5.12 -34.32 4.65
N GLY A 85 -5.24 -35.57 4.19
CA GLY A 85 -4.11 -36.52 4.22
C GLY A 85 -2.90 -36.02 3.44
N LYS A 86 -3.06 -35.46 2.23
CA LYS A 86 -1.95 -34.83 1.47
C LYS A 86 -1.31 -33.63 2.18
N ALA A 87 -2.10 -32.87 2.93
CA ALA A 87 -1.58 -31.75 3.71
C ALA A 87 -0.79 -32.24 4.93
N LEU A 88 -1.22 -33.33 5.57
CA LEU A 88 -0.59 -33.99 6.72
C LEU A 88 0.54 -34.95 6.36
N ALA A 89 0.59 -35.41 5.11
CA ALA A 89 1.60 -36.34 4.63
C ALA A 89 3.01 -35.76 4.81
N ARG A 90 4.00 -36.65 4.84
CA ARG A 90 5.41 -36.25 4.82
C ARG A 90 5.71 -35.42 3.57
N ASP A 91 6.43 -34.33 3.75
CA ASP A 91 6.65 -33.28 2.76
C ASP A 91 5.34 -32.58 2.31
N GLY A 92 4.24 -32.74 3.04
CA GLY A 92 2.96 -32.09 2.81
C GLY A 92 2.97 -30.60 3.17
N LEU A 93 1.82 -29.92 3.01
CA LEU A 93 1.71 -28.50 3.33
C LEU A 93 1.99 -28.23 4.82
N LEU A 94 1.40 -29.03 5.72
CA LEU A 94 1.57 -28.85 7.16
C LEU A 94 2.99 -29.20 7.59
N ASP A 95 3.56 -30.27 7.02
CA ASP A 95 4.94 -30.68 7.29
C ASP A 95 5.93 -29.56 6.91
N ARG A 96 5.79 -28.97 5.70
CA ARG A 96 6.63 -27.84 5.26
C ARG A 96 6.40 -26.55 6.05
N MET A 97 5.20 -26.33 6.57
CA MET A 97 4.92 -25.15 7.39
C MET A 97 5.48 -25.31 8.81
N ALA A 98 5.43 -26.52 9.35
CA ALA A 98 5.91 -26.88 10.68
C ALA A 98 7.39 -27.30 10.73
N ASP A 99 8.04 -27.42 9.57
CA ASP A 99 9.48 -27.62 9.45
C ASP A 99 10.27 -26.55 10.22
N GLU A 100 11.47 -26.86 10.67
CA GLU A 100 12.33 -25.96 11.46
C GLU A 100 12.62 -24.66 10.67
N ASP A 101 12.74 -24.76 9.34
CA ASP A 101 12.88 -23.65 8.42
C ASP A 101 11.54 -23.11 7.86
N GLY A 102 10.44 -23.68 8.33
CA GLY A 102 9.09 -23.39 7.89
C GLY A 102 8.67 -21.96 8.24
N PRO A 103 7.82 -21.33 7.41
CA PRO A 103 7.34 -19.97 7.67
C PRO A 103 6.56 -19.85 8.98
N PHE A 104 5.94 -20.94 9.45
CA PHE A 104 5.21 -20.94 10.72
C PHE A 104 6.17 -20.92 11.91
N VAL A 105 7.21 -21.75 11.88
CA VAL A 105 8.24 -21.78 12.93
C VAL A 105 8.96 -20.43 13.00
N ARG A 106 9.42 -19.89 11.85
CA ARG A 106 10.05 -18.54 11.80
C ARG A 106 9.14 -17.41 12.28
N LEU A 107 7.82 -17.55 12.10
CA LEU A 107 6.86 -16.56 12.58
C LEU A 107 6.77 -16.58 14.11
N LEU A 108 6.73 -17.78 14.70
CA LEU A 108 6.55 -18.02 16.14
C LEU A 108 7.85 -18.06 16.94
N GLU A 109 9.01 -18.10 16.27
CA GLU A 109 10.31 -18.11 16.93
C GLU A 109 10.51 -16.86 17.82
N ALA A 110 11.28 -17.01 18.89
CA ALA A 110 11.65 -15.89 19.76
C ALA A 110 12.43 -14.83 18.96
N GLY A 111 12.00 -13.57 19.03
CA GLY A 111 12.50 -12.49 18.17
C GLY A 111 11.94 -12.49 16.74
N GLY A 112 11.10 -13.47 16.41
CA GLY A 112 10.39 -13.57 15.14
C GLY A 112 9.43 -12.39 14.88
N PRO A 113 8.87 -12.27 13.68
CA PRO A 113 7.96 -11.18 13.33
C PRO A 113 6.74 -11.10 14.23
N LEU A 114 6.16 -12.23 14.65
CA LEU A 114 4.98 -12.24 15.53
C LEU A 114 5.37 -11.83 16.96
N ASP A 115 6.47 -12.37 17.48
CA ASP A 115 6.99 -12.02 18.79
C ASP A 115 7.32 -10.51 18.88
N ARG A 116 7.99 -9.95 17.86
CA ARG A 116 8.21 -8.50 17.76
C ARG A 116 6.92 -7.71 17.65
N ALA A 117 5.93 -8.21 16.90
CA ALA A 117 4.66 -7.54 16.74
C ALA A 117 3.84 -7.49 18.05
N LEU A 118 3.91 -8.54 18.86
CA LEU A 118 3.21 -8.71 20.14
C LEU A 118 4.00 -8.20 21.36
N SER A 119 5.29 -7.91 21.21
CA SER A 119 6.12 -7.31 22.27
C SER A 119 5.52 -5.99 22.80
N GLU A 120 5.94 -5.56 23.99
CA GLU A 120 5.38 -4.39 24.69
C GLU A 120 5.52 -3.06 23.91
N ASP A 121 6.47 -2.99 22.96
CA ASP A 121 6.64 -1.87 22.01
C ASP A 121 6.22 -2.24 20.57
N GLY A 122 5.65 -3.43 20.40
CA GLY A 122 5.26 -3.98 19.12
C GLY A 122 4.09 -3.23 18.48
N PRO A 123 4.02 -3.17 17.14
CA PRO A 123 2.94 -2.51 16.42
C PRO A 123 1.55 -3.08 16.75
N LEU A 124 1.40 -4.39 16.94
CA LEU A 124 0.11 -4.98 17.30
C LEU A 124 -0.24 -4.65 18.75
N TYR A 125 0.73 -4.75 19.67
CA TYR A 125 0.51 -4.38 21.07
C TYR A 125 0.08 -2.91 21.18
N ARG A 126 0.79 -1.96 20.57
CA ARG A 126 0.42 -0.53 20.58
C ARG A 126 -0.92 -0.24 19.88
N PHE A 127 -1.27 -1.03 18.87
CA PHE A 127 -2.55 -0.88 18.18
C PHE A 127 -3.73 -1.28 19.07
N LEU A 128 -3.57 -2.39 19.82
CA LEU A 128 -4.58 -3.01 20.68
C LEU A 128 -4.54 -2.52 22.14
N ALA A 129 -3.46 -1.88 22.57
CA ALA A 129 -3.30 -1.39 23.94
C ALA A 129 -4.39 -0.35 24.26
N PRO A 130 -4.79 -0.22 25.53
CA PRO A 130 -5.74 0.80 25.97
C PRO A 130 -5.31 2.21 25.53
N GLY A 131 -6.21 2.95 24.89
CA GLY A 131 -5.93 4.26 24.28
C GLY A 131 -5.09 4.20 22.99
N GLY A 132 -4.89 2.99 22.46
CA GLY A 132 -4.20 2.70 21.20
C GLY A 132 -4.96 3.18 19.97
N ALA A 133 -4.43 2.83 18.79
CA ALA A 133 -5.04 3.25 17.53
C ALA A 133 -6.40 2.59 17.30
N LEU A 134 -6.61 1.35 17.75
CA LEU A 134 -7.91 0.68 17.66
C LEU A 134 -8.95 1.38 18.54
N ASP A 135 -8.60 1.68 19.79
CA ASP A 135 -9.49 2.40 20.71
C ASP A 135 -9.88 3.77 20.16
N LYS A 136 -8.93 4.54 19.62
CA LYS A 136 -9.24 5.84 19.00
C LYS A 136 -10.09 5.74 17.73
N LEU A 137 -9.95 4.63 17.01
CA LEU A 137 -10.72 4.36 15.80
C LEU A 137 -12.18 4.04 16.16
N LEU A 138 -12.38 3.24 17.22
CA LEU A 138 -13.68 2.76 17.70
C LEU A 138 -14.33 3.64 18.78
N ALA A 139 -13.63 4.64 19.31
CA ALA A 139 -14.16 5.57 20.29
C ALA A 139 -15.39 6.32 19.74
N GLU A 140 -16.24 6.78 20.65
CA GLU A 140 -17.31 7.74 20.36
C GLU A 140 -16.71 9.02 19.76
N GLU A 141 -17.28 9.51 18.66
CA GLU A 141 -16.69 10.55 17.79
C GLU A 141 -15.31 10.19 17.20
N GLY A 142 -14.95 8.91 17.22
CA GLY A 142 -13.77 8.35 16.57
C GLY A 142 -13.83 8.46 15.05
N ALA A 143 -12.77 8.02 14.37
CA ALA A 143 -12.72 8.10 12.91
C ALA A 143 -13.75 7.18 12.24
N LEU A 144 -14.02 5.98 12.78
CA LEU A 144 -15.10 5.14 12.25
C LEU A 144 -16.47 5.74 12.54
N ASP A 145 -16.69 6.23 13.76
CA ASP A 145 -17.96 6.82 14.16
C ASP A 145 -18.32 8.03 13.28
N ARG A 146 -17.38 8.97 13.05
CA ARG A 146 -17.59 10.10 12.12
C ARG A 146 -17.86 9.71 10.67
N VAL A 147 -17.31 8.58 10.23
CA VAL A 147 -17.51 8.08 8.87
C VAL A 147 -18.90 7.45 8.73
N LEU A 148 -19.37 6.77 9.79
CA LEU A 148 -20.65 6.05 9.86
C LEU A 148 -21.83 6.89 10.37
N ALA A 149 -21.57 8.02 11.04
CA ALA A 149 -22.58 8.91 11.57
C ALA A 149 -23.49 9.49 10.49
N ASP A 150 -24.69 9.89 10.89
CA ASP A 150 -25.64 10.60 10.01
C ASP A 150 -25.02 11.90 9.49
N GLY A 151 -25.06 12.12 8.17
CA GLY A 151 -24.35 13.20 7.50
C GLY A 151 -22.83 13.00 7.37
N GLY A 152 -22.31 11.84 7.77
CA GLY A 152 -20.92 11.41 7.63
C GLY A 152 -20.51 11.15 6.18
N ALA A 153 -19.26 10.70 5.99
CA ALA A 153 -18.72 10.45 4.66
C ALA A 153 -19.42 9.29 3.93
N LEU A 154 -19.74 8.20 4.65
CA LEU A 154 -20.50 7.09 4.06
C LEU A 154 -21.94 7.48 3.79
N ASP A 155 -22.58 8.19 4.72
CA ASP A 155 -23.97 8.64 4.52
C ASP A 155 -24.09 9.55 3.29
N LYS A 156 -23.21 10.54 3.13
CA LYS A 156 -23.16 11.40 1.92
C LYS A 156 -22.86 10.64 0.62
N LEU A 157 -22.14 9.52 0.71
CA LEU A 157 -21.82 8.68 -0.43
C LEU A 157 -23.04 7.85 -0.85
N LEU A 158 -23.77 7.29 0.12
CA LEU A 158 -24.84 6.32 -0.04
C LEU A 158 -26.26 6.91 -0.05
N VAL A 159 -26.42 8.17 0.38
CA VAL A 159 -27.71 8.87 0.33
C VAL A 159 -28.25 8.91 -1.10
N GLN A 160 -29.57 8.87 -1.26
CA GLN A 160 -30.19 8.95 -2.58
C GLN A 160 -29.80 10.25 -3.32
N GLY A 161 -29.38 10.11 -4.57
CA GLY A 161 -28.80 11.19 -5.37
C GLY A 161 -27.37 11.59 -4.96
N GLY A 162 -26.75 10.78 -4.09
CA GLY A 162 -25.40 10.96 -3.58
C GLY A 162 -24.31 10.82 -4.64
N VAL A 163 -23.06 10.76 -4.19
CA VAL A 163 -21.93 10.60 -5.11
C VAL A 163 -21.97 9.21 -5.77
N LEU A 164 -22.32 8.17 -5.02
CA LEU A 164 -22.36 6.80 -5.56
C LEU A 164 -23.45 6.66 -6.62
N ASP A 165 -24.65 7.16 -6.33
CA ASP A 165 -25.76 7.19 -7.29
C ASP A 165 -25.39 7.94 -8.56
N ARG A 166 -24.72 9.10 -8.49
CA ARG A 166 -24.30 9.85 -9.69
C ARG A 166 -23.21 9.16 -10.49
N VAL A 167 -22.35 8.37 -9.84
CA VAL A 167 -21.31 7.60 -10.52
C VAL A 167 -21.92 6.39 -11.22
N LEU A 168 -22.90 5.73 -10.59
CA LEU A 168 -23.55 4.50 -11.05
C LEU A 168 -24.82 4.72 -11.90
N ALA A 169 -25.38 5.94 -11.93
CA ALA A 169 -26.55 6.27 -12.72
C ALA A 169 -26.32 6.05 -14.23
N ASP A 170 -27.42 5.88 -14.96
CA ASP A 170 -27.40 5.81 -16.42
C ASP A 170 -26.80 7.10 -17.01
N GLY A 171 -25.82 6.95 -17.92
CA GLY A 171 -24.99 8.04 -18.45
C GLY A 171 -23.98 8.61 -17.43
N GLY A 172 -23.80 7.94 -16.29
CA GLY A 172 -22.93 8.33 -15.19
C GLY A 172 -21.45 8.32 -15.56
N VAL A 173 -20.60 8.62 -14.58
CA VAL A 173 -19.14 8.62 -14.78
C VAL A 173 -18.63 7.21 -15.08
N LEU A 174 -19.17 6.20 -14.40
CA LEU A 174 -18.75 4.81 -14.61
C LEU A 174 -19.15 4.31 -16.00
N GLU A 175 -20.41 4.52 -16.39
CA GLU A 175 -20.89 4.09 -17.71
C GLU A 175 -20.16 4.81 -18.84
N ARG A 176 -19.97 6.14 -18.76
CA ARG A 176 -19.20 6.87 -19.78
C ARG A 176 -17.72 6.47 -19.82
N GLY A 177 -17.16 6.07 -18.68
CA GLY A 177 -15.79 5.57 -18.61
C GLY A 177 -15.63 4.21 -19.28
N LEU A 178 -16.64 3.34 -19.16
CA LEU A 178 -16.66 1.96 -19.67
C LEU A 178 -17.31 1.81 -21.05
N ALA A 179 -18.02 2.82 -21.54
CA ALA A 179 -18.62 2.85 -22.86
C ALA A 179 -17.55 2.78 -23.96
N GLU A 180 -17.98 2.43 -25.17
CA GLU A 180 -17.12 2.36 -26.35
C GLU A 180 -16.47 3.73 -26.64
N GLY A 181 -15.14 3.74 -26.77
CA GLY A 181 -14.32 4.95 -26.87
C GLY A 181 -14.14 5.71 -25.54
N GLY A 182 -14.60 5.13 -24.43
CA GLY A 182 -14.50 5.68 -23.08
C GLY A 182 -13.08 5.70 -22.54
N LEU A 183 -12.88 6.36 -21.39
CA LEU A 183 -11.56 6.53 -20.78
C LEU A 183 -10.89 5.19 -20.44
N VAL A 184 -11.67 4.20 -19.98
CA VAL A 184 -11.12 2.89 -19.61
C VAL A 184 -10.62 2.15 -20.85
N GLU A 185 -11.37 2.20 -21.95
CA GLU A 185 -10.94 1.64 -23.23
C GLU A 185 -9.72 2.38 -23.78
N GLN A 186 -9.69 3.71 -23.79
CA GLN A 186 -8.52 4.47 -24.24
C GLN A 186 -7.25 4.22 -23.41
N LEU A 187 -7.41 3.94 -22.11
CA LEU A 187 -6.30 3.59 -21.23
C LEU A 187 -5.76 2.18 -21.54
N LEU A 188 -6.64 1.23 -21.86
CA LEU A 188 -6.35 -0.20 -22.05
C LEU A 188 -6.18 -0.64 -23.51
N ALA A 189 -6.51 0.22 -24.47
CA ALA A 189 -6.38 -0.05 -25.90
C ALA A 189 -4.93 -0.33 -26.29
N ASP A 190 -4.74 -0.96 -27.44
CA ASP A 190 -3.44 -1.12 -28.07
C ASP A 190 -2.81 0.26 -28.34
N ASP A 191 -1.54 0.45 -27.96
CA ASP A 191 -0.84 1.74 -27.88
C ASP A 191 -1.48 2.76 -26.90
N GLY A 192 -2.35 2.30 -26.01
CA GLY A 192 -2.99 3.08 -24.96
C GLY A 192 -2.01 3.61 -23.92
N MET A 193 -2.50 4.47 -23.03
CA MET A 193 -1.63 5.10 -22.01
C MET A 193 -0.97 4.06 -21.09
N LEU A 194 -1.68 2.98 -20.72
CA LEU A 194 -1.10 1.94 -19.87
C LEU A 194 -0.04 1.13 -20.59
N GLU A 195 -0.26 0.77 -21.86
CA GLU A 195 0.73 0.04 -22.64
C GLU A 195 1.99 0.88 -22.87
N ARG A 196 1.85 2.16 -23.25
CA ARG A 196 2.99 3.08 -23.40
C ARG A 196 3.78 3.31 -22.12
N LEU A 197 3.13 3.14 -20.97
CA LEU A 197 3.76 3.26 -19.67
C LEU A 197 4.53 2.00 -19.29
N LEU A 198 3.99 0.82 -19.65
CA LEU A 198 4.50 -0.50 -19.24
C LEU A 198 5.37 -1.20 -20.29
N VAL A 199 5.35 -0.75 -21.55
CA VAL A 199 6.18 -1.30 -22.63
C VAL A 199 7.67 -1.18 -22.29
N PRO A 200 8.53 -2.15 -22.67
CA PRO A 200 9.96 -2.03 -22.46
C PRO A 200 10.55 -0.74 -23.05
N GLY A 201 11.24 0.05 -22.23
CA GLY A 201 11.73 1.39 -22.60
C GLY A 201 10.68 2.50 -22.54
N GLY A 202 9.48 2.18 -22.06
CA GLY A 202 8.37 3.11 -21.85
C GLY A 202 8.61 4.11 -20.73
N THR A 203 7.58 4.89 -20.38
CA THR A 203 7.74 6.01 -19.43
C THR A 203 8.08 5.54 -18.02
N LEU A 204 7.58 4.37 -17.59
CA LEU A 204 7.91 3.83 -16.27
C LEU A 204 9.39 3.43 -16.18
N ASP A 205 9.92 2.77 -17.20
CA ASP A 205 11.33 2.40 -17.28
C ASP A 205 12.24 3.64 -17.28
N GLN A 206 11.83 4.71 -17.98
CA GLN A 206 12.56 5.99 -17.99
C GLN A 206 12.57 6.65 -16.61
N LEU A 207 11.44 6.62 -15.88
CA LEU A 207 11.37 7.14 -14.52
C LEU A 207 12.21 6.32 -13.54
N VAL A 208 12.21 5.00 -13.66
CA VAL A 208 13.07 4.12 -12.85
C VAL A 208 14.55 4.38 -13.15
N ALA A 209 14.92 4.51 -14.43
CA ALA A 209 16.27 4.84 -14.84
C ALA A 209 16.72 6.21 -14.30
N LEU A 210 15.84 7.22 -14.37
CA LEU A 210 16.10 8.53 -13.79
C LEU A 210 16.29 8.44 -12.27
N GLY A 211 15.44 7.68 -11.57
CA GLY A 211 15.60 7.40 -10.15
C GLY A 211 16.98 6.82 -9.80
N ALA A 212 17.43 5.82 -10.55
CA ALA A 212 18.75 5.23 -10.37
C ALA A 212 19.90 6.22 -10.63
N THR A 213 19.73 7.15 -11.58
CA THR A 213 20.73 8.22 -11.80
C THR A 213 20.76 9.22 -10.65
N LEU A 214 19.59 9.59 -10.11
CA LEU A 214 19.49 10.50 -8.97
C LEU A 214 20.08 9.88 -7.70
N GLU A 215 19.85 8.59 -7.47
CA GLU A 215 20.44 7.85 -6.34
C GLU A 215 21.98 7.82 -6.41
N ARG A 216 22.55 7.70 -7.62
CA ARG A 216 24.01 7.80 -7.83
C ARG A 216 24.56 9.22 -7.64
N LEU A 217 23.73 10.25 -7.84
CA LEU A 217 24.13 11.65 -7.67
C LEU A 217 23.96 12.14 -6.23
N ALA A 218 23.04 11.56 -5.46
CA ALA A 218 22.77 11.91 -4.07
C ALA A 218 24.04 12.03 -3.19
N PRO A 219 24.95 11.04 -3.12
CA PRO A 219 26.14 11.15 -2.27
C PRO A 219 27.14 12.21 -2.74
N ARG A 220 27.16 12.52 -4.04
CA ARG A 220 28.02 13.57 -4.60
C ARG A 220 27.48 14.96 -4.28
N LEU A 221 26.15 15.12 -4.27
CA LEU A 221 25.50 16.36 -3.87
C LEU A 221 25.64 16.60 -2.36
N GLU A 222 25.57 15.54 -1.55
CA GLU A 222 25.82 15.59 -0.11
C GLU A 222 27.27 16.00 0.18
N ALA A 223 28.25 15.35 -0.47
CA ALA A 223 29.66 15.74 -0.35
C ALA A 223 29.94 17.18 -0.81
N LEU A 224 29.23 17.68 -1.83
CA LEU A 224 29.28 19.08 -2.25
C LEU A 224 28.70 20.01 -1.18
N GLY A 225 27.58 19.62 -0.57
CA GLY A 225 26.98 20.32 0.56
C GLY A 225 27.95 20.48 1.74
N ASP A 226 28.66 19.40 2.08
CA ASP A 226 29.63 19.38 3.18
C ASP A 226 30.91 20.17 2.85
N ALA A 227 31.28 20.28 1.58
CA ALA A 227 32.45 21.05 1.13
C ALA A 227 32.22 22.57 1.09
N ILE A 228 30.97 23.04 0.96
CA ILE A 228 30.62 24.46 0.86
C ILE A 228 31.08 25.27 2.10
N PRO A 229 30.83 24.82 3.35
CA PRO A 229 31.32 25.52 4.54
C PRO A 229 32.84 25.67 4.56
N GLY A 230 33.58 24.61 4.19
CA GLY A 230 35.04 24.63 4.16
C GLY A 230 35.60 25.60 3.11
N LEU A 231 34.98 25.67 1.93
CA LEU A 231 35.32 26.64 0.89
C LEU A 231 35.02 28.08 1.35
N ASN A 232 33.88 28.32 2.01
CA ASN A 232 33.56 29.63 2.57
C ASN A 232 34.55 30.06 3.67
N SER A 233 34.98 29.13 4.52
CA SER A 233 36.02 29.40 5.52
C SER A 233 37.38 29.69 4.89
N ALA A 234 37.77 28.93 3.85
CA ALA A 234 39.03 29.15 3.13
C ALA A 234 39.03 30.49 2.37
N VAL A 235 37.93 30.84 1.71
CA VAL A 235 37.75 32.14 1.04
C VAL A 235 37.75 33.28 2.07
N GLY A 236 37.14 33.10 3.23
CA GLY A 236 37.20 34.06 4.34
C GLY A 236 38.63 34.27 4.84
N ALA A 237 39.40 33.19 5.01
CA ALA A 237 40.80 33.26 5.43
C ALA A 237 41.69 33.91 4.35
N LEU A 238 41.47 33.60 3.07
CA LEU A 238 42.20 34.21 1.96
C LEU A 238 41.88 35.72 1.85
N SER A 239 40.62 36.10 1.99
CA SER A 239 40.20 37.51 2.00
C SER A 239 40.82 38.26 3.18
N GLY A 240 40.86 37.64 4.37
CA GLY A 240 41.55 38.20 5.53
C GLY A 240 43.07 38.33 5.35
N ALA A 241 43.71 37.47 4.56
CA ALA A 241 45.13 37.52 4.24
C ALA A 241 45.47 38.52 3.10
N VAL A 242 44.51 38.80 2.21
CA VAL A 242 44.67 39.79 1.14
C VAL A 242 44.59 41.22 1.68
N GLU A 243 43.88 41.48 2.79
CA GLU A 243 43.79 42.81 3.41
C GLU A 243 45.19 43.42 3.77
N PRO A 244 46.09 42.70 4.47
CA PRO A 244 47.45 43.21 4.70
C PRO A 244 48.30 43.30 3.41
N LEU A 245 48.10 42.44 2.42
CA LEU A 245 48.81 42.52 1.13
C LEU A 245 48.34 43.71 0.27
N SER A 246 47.05 44.03 0.30
CA SER A 246 46.45 45.22 -0.31
C SER A 246 47.00 46.50 0.34
N SER A 247 47.18 46.49 1.67
CA SER A 247 47.83 47.61 2.39
C SER A 247 49.31 47.80 2.02
N LEU A 248 50.01 46.72 1.64
CA LEU A 248 51.40 46.77 1.18
C LEU A 248 51.49 47.21 -0.29
N ALA A 249 50.56 46.77 -1.14
CA ALA A 249 50.44 47.19 -2.53
C ALA A 249 50.00 48.67 -2.67
N GLY A 250 49.17 49.18 -1.76
CA GLY A 250 48.84 50.61 -1.67
C GLY A 250 50.02 51.50 -1.25
N ARG A 251 51.09 50.91 -0.71
CA ARG A 251 52.36 51.58 -0.41
C ARG A 251 53.39 51.50 -1.55
N LEU A 252 53.09 50.81 -2.66
CA LEU A 252 53.89 50.80 -3.88
C LEU A 252 53.46 51.97 -4.81
N PRO A 253 54.37 52.91 -5.15
CA PRO A 253 54.01 54.06 -5.97
C PRO A 253 53.98 53.69 -7.46
N GLY A 254 52.79 53.57 -8.06
CA GLY A 254 52.59 53.77 -9.50
C GLY A 254 51.61 52.83 -10.21
N GLY A 255 50.54 53.38 -10.81
CA GLY A 255 49.73 52.68 -11.81
C GLY A 255 48.31 53.21 -12.01
N ARG A 256 48.11 54.13 -12.96
CA ARG A 256 46.87 54.88 -13.21
C ARG A 256 45.71 54.08 -13.87
N ARG A 257 44.51 54.29 -13.33
CA ARG A 257 43.16 54.63 -13.92
C ARG A 257 42.79 54.29 -15.38
N ARG A 258 41.48 53.97 -15.53
CA ARG A 258 40.43 54.28 -16.57
C ARG A 258 39.91 53.03 -17.29
N SER A 259 38.66 52.89 -17.73
CA SER A 259 37.35 53.62 -17.70
C SER A 259 36.34 52.60 -18.31
N ALA A 260 35.16 52.32 -17.76
CA ALA A 260 33.86 52.99 -17.95
C ALA A 260 33.41 53.21 -19.42
N VAL A 261 32.41 52.43 -19.89
CA VAL A 261 31.29 52.72 -20.84
C VAL A 261 30.32 51.51 -20.71
N ASP A 262 29.09 51.53 -20.19
CA ASP A 262 27.86 52.33 -20.32
C ASP A 262 26.90 51.89 -21.45
N ALA A 263 25.60 51.94 -21.10
CA ALA A 263 24.38 51.97 -21.91
C ALA A 263 23.62 50.67 -22.28
N SER A 264 22.52 50.50 -21.54
CA SER A 264 21.22 49.85 -21.85
C SER A 264 20.41 50.73 -22.87
N PRO A 265 19.05 50.67 -23.09
CA PRO A 265 17.98 49.72 -22.71
C PRO A 265 16.80 49.56 -23.78
N VAL A 266 15.68 48.92 -23.33
CA VAL A 266 14.21 49.12 -23.64
C VAL A 266 13.47 48.38 -24.79
N GLN A 267 12.53 47.48 -24.38
CA GLN A 267 11.05 47.26 -24.66
C GLN A 267 10.31 48.05 -25.79
N PRO A 268 8.99 47.83 -26.13
CA PRO A 268 7.81 47.14 -25.49
C PRO A 268 6.98 46.23 -26.47
N ALA A 269 5.99 45.38 -26.12
CA ALA A 269 4.64 45.45 -25.49
C ALA A 269 3.47 45.99 -26.36
N GLU A 270 2.49 45.13 -26.71
CA GLU A 270 1.07 45.35 -27.11
C GLU A 270 0.36 43.97 -26.91
N LEU A 271 -0.69 43.73 -26.11
CA LEU A 271 -2.08 44.25 -25.97
C LEU A 271 -2.99 43.97 -27.18
N GLU A 272 -3.84 42.93 -27.07
CA GLU A 272 -5.31 43.03 -27.08
C GLU A 272 -5.92 41.89 -26.24
#